data_AF-A0A2N7PWG9-F1
#
_entry.id   AF-A0A2N7PWG9-F1
#
_cell.length_a   1.000
_cell.length_b   1.000
_cell.length_c   1.000
_cell.angle_alpha   90.00
_cell.angle_beta   90.00
_cell.angle_gamma   90.00
#
_symmetry.space_group_name_H-M   'P 1'
#
loop_
_entity.id
_entity.type
_entity.pdbx_description
1 polymer ?
#
loop_
_entity_poly.entity_id
_entity_poly.type
_entity_poly.pdbx_seq_one_letter_code
_entity_poly.pdbx_strand_id
1 'polypeptide(L)'
;MSMQVGSNYILGLGNTSNLNLQSMLQQLVTAQSQPIINLQAQQTQQKAYLQTFSNFSNQLMQLQTSANNVIQDLTQQTATSSNTSVATVSNNQTTASGTHTLSVTQLAESQIWVSSNGFSSPNSQAATSNGVFSFSIGSQSYSVTVNTSTTLQSLANAINATNSGLSASIVYNGSSYNLVLTTPTGTQNNLTINTNNTLAVFGSTPTQNSQDAQATLDGVSITSQSNDLKNYIQGVDIQLQGTGTTTITLNYNTSQLTQDMQTFVNNYNNLLQYV
;
A
#
# COMPACT_ATOMS: atom_id res chain seq x y z
N MET A 1 56.96 -2.73 -59.42
CA MET A 1 58.38 -2.47 -59.15
C MET A 1 58.55 -2.48 -57.64
N SER A 2 59.37 -3.28 -56.99
CA SER A 2 60.29 -4.35 -57.39
C SER A 2 60.77 -4.92 -56.06
N MET A 3 60.77 -6.26 -55.96
CA MET A 3 61.29 -7.00 -54.81
C MET A 3 62.77 -6.66 -54.55
N GLN A 4 63.20 -6.73 -53.29
CA GLN A 4 64.48 -7.33 -52.97
C GLN A 4 64.43 -8.06 -51.63
N VAL A 5 64.67 -9.37 -51.72
CA VAL A 5 64.73 -10.39 -50.68
C VAL A 5 66.20 -10.63 -50.33
N GLY A 6 66.46 -11.06 -49.09
CA GLY A 6 67.61 -11.91 -48.75
C GLY A 6 67.71 -12.12 -47.24
N SER A 7 67.73 -13.31 -46.67
CA SER A 7 67.70 -14.67 -47.22
C SER A 7 67.28 -15.63 -46.12
N ASN A 8 66.41 -16.56 -46.45
CA ASN A 8 66.24 -17.82 -45.73
C ASN A 8 67.56 -18.60 -45.80
N TYR A 9 68.08 -19.01 -44.65
CA TYR A 9 68.88 -20.23 -44.56
C TYR A 9 68.06 -21.28 -43.82
N ILE A 10 67.28 -22.03 -44.60
CA ILE A 10 66.83 -23.36 -44.21
C ILE A 10 67.60 -24.33 -45.11
N LEU A 11 68.02 -25.45 -44.52
CA LEU A 11 68.38 -26.74 -45.12
C LEU A 11 69.88 -27.05 -45.26
N GLY A 12 70.35 -27.88 -44.32
CA GLY A 12 71.62 -28.59 -44.38
C GLY A 12 71.67 -29.62 -43.24
N LEU A 13 70.95 -30.72 -43.43
CA LEU A 13 70.68 -31.81 -42.48
C LEU A 13 71.96 -32.49 -41.94
N GLY A 14 71.97 -32.81 -40.64
CA GLY A 14 73.00 -33.64 -40.03
C GLY A 14 72.64 -34.12 -38.63
N ASN A 15 72.20 -35.38 -38.56
CA ASN A 15 72.05 -36.24 -37.38
C ASN A 15 70.77 -36.15 -36.52
N THR A 16 70.29 -37.35 -36.20
CA THR A 16 68.94 -37.71 -35.77
C THR A 16 68.72 -37.59 -34.26
N SER A 17 67.50 -37.14 -33.91
CA SER A 17 66.76 -37.58 -32.71
C SER A 17 67.24 -37.09 -31.35
N ASN A 18 66.91 -35.85 -31.00
CA ASN A 18 66.07 -35.56 -29.83
C ASN A 18 65.61 -34.09 -29.80
N LEU A 19 65.40 -33.47 -30.98
CA LEU A 19 64.82 -32.14 -31.05
C LEU A 19 63.38 -32.26 -30.59
N ASN A 20 63.19 -32.06 -29.29
CA ASN A 20 61.92 -31.99 -28.61
C ASN A 20 61.27 -30.66 -29.03
N LEU A 21 60.90 -30.58 -30.31
CA LEU A 21 60.18 -29.48 -30.92
C LEU A 21 58.89 -29.22 -30.14
N GLN A 22 58.31 -30.28 -29.56
CA GLN A 22 57.21 -30.20 -28.60
C GLN A 22 57.59 -29.38 -27.36
N SER A 23 58.75 -29.61 -26.74
CA SER A 23 59.20 -28.86 -25.54
C SER A 23 59.65 -27.44 -25.85
N MET A 24 60.30 -27.20 -26.99
CA MET A 24 60.61 -25.82 -27.43
C MET A 24 59.35 -25.04 -27.77
N LEU A 25 58.36 -25.66 -28.43
CA LEU A 25 57.04 -25.07 -28.66
C LEU A 25 56.33 -24.81 -27.33
N GLN A 26 56.38 -25.75 -26.38
CA GLN A 26 55.81 -25.59 -25.04
C GLN A 26 56.48 -24.45 -24.27
N GLN A 27 57.81 -24.33 -24.33
CA GLN A 27 58.58 -23.27 -23.69
C GLN A 27 58.27 -21.90 -24.32
N LEU A 28 58.14 -21.82 -25.65
CA LEU A 28 57.77 -20.59 -26.35
C LEU A 28 56.32 -20.18 -26.04
N VAL A 29 55.38 -21.13 -26.04
CA VAL A 29 53.97 -20.91 -25.65
C VAL A 29 53.87 -20.48 -24.18
N THR A 30 54.65 -21.08 -23.30
CA THR A 30 54.68 -20.71 -21.87
C THR A 30 55.21 -19.29 -21.70
N ALA A 31 56.33 -18.95 -22.33
CA ALA A 31 56.89 -17.60 -22.30
C ALA A 31 55.92 -16.56 -22.90
N GLN A 32 55.22 -16.91 -23.98
CA GLN A 32 54.24 -16.04 -24.62
C GLN A 32 52.92 -15.93 -23.82
N SER A 33 52.62 -16.89 -22.94
CA SER A 33 51.44 -16.88 -22.04
C SER A 33 51.65 -16.14 -20.72
N GLN A 34 52.90 -15.93 -20.28
CA GLN A 34 53.22 -15.16 -19.06
C GLN A 34 52.55 -13.78 -18.95
N PRO A 35 52.51 -12.93 -20.00
CA PRO A 35 51.77 -11.66 -19.92
C PRO A 35 50.27 -11.85 -19.65
N ILE A 36 49.66 -12.91 -20.18
CA ILE A 36 48.25 -13.24 -19.93
C ILE A 36 48.05 -13.65 -18.47
N ILE A 37 48.94 -14.49 -17.92
CA ILE A 37 48.90 -14.90 -16.51
C ILE A 37 49.07 -13.69 -15.58
N ASN A 38 49.99 -12.78 -15.89
CA ASN A 38 50.17 -11.55 -15.12
C ASN A 38 48.93 -10.64 -15.17
N LEU A 39 48.29 -10.49 -16.34
CA LEU A 39 47.03 -9.75 -16.48
C LEU A 39 45.86 -10.42 -15.74
N GLN A 40 45.79 -11.76 -15.73
CA GLN A 40 44.79 -12.50 -14.95
C GLN A 40 44.99 -12.34 -13.43
N ALA A 41 46.24 -12.32 -12.96
CA ALA A 41 46.58 -12.05 -11.57
C ALA A 41 46.19 -10.61 -11.18
N GLN A 42 46.50 -9.62 -12.03
CA GLN A 42 46.07 -8.22 -11.84
C GLN A 42 44.54 -8.10 -11.83
N GLN A 43 43.85 -8.78 -12.73
CA GLN A 43 42.38 -8.78 -12.79
C GLN A 43 41.77 -9.35 -11.50
N THR A 44 42.34 -10.45 -10.98
CA THR A 44 41.89 -11.06 -9.71
C THR A 44 42.10 -10.11 -8.54
N GLN A 45 43.24 -9.43 -8.49
CA GLN A 45 43.54 -8.43 -7.46
C GLN A 45 42.58 -7.23 -7.52
N GLN A 46 42.31 -6.69 -8.72
CA GLN A 46 41.34 -5.60 -8.89
C GLN A 46 39.92 -6.02 -8.51
N LYS A 47 39.50 -7.25 -8.84
CA LYS A 47 38.20 -7.79 -8.39
C LYS A 47 38.12 -7.89 -6.88
N ALA A 48 39.19 -8.33 -6.22
CA ALA A 48 39.24 -8.36 -4.76
C ALA A 48 39.13 -6.94 -4.16
N TYR A 49 39.86 -5.95 -4.71
CA TYR A 49 39.72 -4.55 -4.28
C TYR A 49 38.30 -4.00 -4.48
N LEU A 50 37.69 -4.26 -5.64
CA LEU A 50 36.31 -3.84 -5.93
C LEU A 50 35.32 -4.48 -4.97
N GLN A 51 35.49 -5.76 -4.64
CA GLN A 51 34.64 -6.46 -3.70
C GLN A 51 34.80 -5.89 -2.28
N THR A 52 36.04 -5.65 -1.84
CA THR A 52 36.32 -5.00 -0.54
C THR A 52 35.72 -3.60 -0.47
N PHE A 53 35.86 -2.80 -1.53
CA PHE A 53 35.27 -1.47 -1.60
C PHE A 53 33.73 -1.50 -1.61
N SER A 54 33.14 -2.44 -2.35
CA SER A 54 31.69 -2.61 -2.40
C SER A 54 31.12 -3.01 -1.04
N ASN A 55 31.80 -3.91 -0.33
CA ASN A 55 31.42 -4.30 1.03
C ASN A 55 31.53 -3.12 2.02
N PHE A 56 32.61 -2.34 1.94
CA PHE A 56 32.77 -1.12 2.74
C PHE A 56 31.65 -0.11 2.47
N SER A 57 31.36 0.14 1.19
CA SER A 57 30.28 1.03 0.76
C SER A 57 28.92 0.56 1.29
N ASN A 58 28.63 -0.74 1.22
CA ASN A 58 27.40 -1.31 1.76
C ASN A 58 27.27 -1.11 3.28
N GLN A 59 28.35 -1.32 4.03
CA GLN A 59 28.35 -1.09 5.48
C GLN A 59 28.14 0.39 5.83
N LEU A 60 28.73 1.32 5.08
CA LEU A 60 28.48 2.75 5.23
C LEU A 60 27.02 3.11 4.95
N MET A 61 26.41 2.56 3.90
CA MET A 61 24.99 2.77 3.59
C MET A 61 24.07 2.22 4.69
N GLN A 62 24.41 1.05 5.27
CA GLN A 62 23.67 0.48 6.40
C GLN A 62 23.79 1.37 7.64
N LEU A 63 24.99 1.88 7.94
CA LEU A 63 25.21 2.81 9.04
C LEU A 63 24.38 4.10 8.85
N GLN A 64 24.44 4.71 7.66
CA GLN A 64 23.64 5.88 7.31
C GLN A 64 22.15 5.62 7.50
N THR A 65 21.66 4.48 7.03
CA THR A 65 20.25 4.10 7.17
C THR A 65 19.85 3.98 8.64
N SER A 66 20.64 3.26 9.44
CA SER A 66 20.37 3.13 10.88
C SER A 66 20.44 4.47 11.63
N ALA A 67 21.34 5.38 11.24
CA ALA A 67 21.40 6.72 11.82
C ALA A 67 20.14 7.53 11.50
N ASN A 68 19.66 7.47 10.26
CA ASN A 68 18.44 8.15 9.84
C ASN A 68 17.21 7.59 10.55
N ASN A 69 17.15 6.29 10.82
CA ASN A 69 16.04 5.71 11.57
C ASN A 69 16.02 6.18 13.02
N VAL A 70 17.18 6.19 13.70
CA VAL A 70 17.30 6.75 15.05
C VAL A 70 16.82 8.21 15.09
N ILE A 71 17.23 9.03 14.12
CA ILE A 71 16.81 10.43 14.04
C ILE A 71 15.28 10.56 13.89
N GLN A 72 14.66 9.71 13.07
CA GLN A 72 13.21 9.70 12.89
C GLN A 72 12.47 9.24 14.14
N ASP A 73 12.99 8.23 14.83
CA ASP A 73 12.34 7.65 16.01
C ASP A 73 12.42 8.56 17.24
N LEU A 74 13.36 9.51 17.29
CA LEU A 74 13.45 10.52 18.37
C LEU A 74 12.17 11.36 18.50
N THR A 75 11.44 11.57 17.40
CA THR A 75 10.20 12.35 17.38
C THR A 75 8.97 11.49 17.18
N GLN A 76 9.15 10.17 16.99
CA GLN A 76 8.05 9.25 16.76
C GLN A 76 7.25 9.04 18.03
N GLN A 77 5.96 9.32 17.93
CA GLN A 77 4.99 9.08 18.98
C GLN A 77 3.99 8.03 18.54
N THR A 78 3.58 7.23 19.51
CA THR A 78 2.59 6.16 19.38
C THR A 78 1.28 6.60 20.01
N ALA A 79 0.18 6.23 19.35
CA ALA A 79 -1.13 6.18 19.97
C ALA A 79 -1.50 4.71 20.15
N THR A 80 -1.93 4.34 21.34
CA THR A 80 -2.38 2.98 21.65
C THR A 80 -3.75 3.03 22.30
N SER A 81 -4.58 2.02 22.01
CA SER A 81 -5.90 1.85 22.61
C SER A 81 -5.87 0.63 23.52
N SER A 82 -6.36 0.75 24.74
CA SER A 82 -6.43 -0.37 25.68
C SER A 82 -7.43 -1.45 25.26
N ASN A 83 -8.39 -1.11 24.40
CA ASN A 83 -9.38 -2.03 23.84
C ASN A 83 -9.65 -1.70 22.35
N THR A 84 -9.00 -2.44 21.47
CA THR A 84 -9.11 -2.29 20.00
C THR A 84 -10.44 -2.78 19.43
N SER A 85 -11.23 -3.55 20.19
CA SER A 85 -12.60 -3.90 19.80
C SER A 85 -13.57 -2.72 19.95
N VAL A 86 -13.21 -1.71 20.76
CA VAL A 86 -13.98 -0.45 20.89
C VAL A 86 -13.49 0.59 19.90
N ALA A 87 -12.18 0.86 19.87
CA ALA A 87 -11.59 1.78 18.91
C ALA A 87 -10.12 1.47 18.65
N THR A 88 -9.68 1.71 17.41
CA THR A 88 -8.26 1.74 17.03
C THR A 88 -7.82 3.19 16.82
N VAL A 89 -6.54 3.46 17.04
CA VAL A 89 -5.99 4.81 16.95
C VAL A 89 -4.72 4.81 16.12
N SER A 90 -4.51 5.89 15.37
CA SER A 90 -3.25 6.15 14.67
C SER A 90 -2.81 7.60 14.94
N ASN A 91 -1.52 7.77 15.17
CA ASN A 91 -0.93 9.08 15.39
C ASN A 91 -0.29 9.57 14.08
N ASN A 92 -0.77 10.72 13.59
CA ASN A 92 -0.37 11.28 12.31
C ASN A 92 0.63 12.45 12.46
N GLN A 93 0.81 12.97 13.68
CA GLN A 93 1.66 14.14 13.96
C GLN A 93 2.33 14.05 15.34
N THR A 94 3.25 14.95 15.63
CA THR A 94 3.75 15.13 17.00
C THR A 94 2.64 15.73 17.86
N THR A 95 2.21 15.01 18.90
CA THR A 95 1.12 15.37 19.79
C THR A 95 1.63 15.46 21.24
N ALA A 96 0.85 16.04 22.14
CA ALA A 96 1.23 16.03 23.55
C ALA A 96 1.03 14.62 24.12
N SER A 97 2.02 14.10 24.85
CA SER A 97 1.85 12.82 25.55
C SER A 97 0.76 12.96 26.61
N GLY A 98 -0.05 11.92 26.76
CA GLY A 98 -1.22 11.95 27.63
C GLY A 98 -2.09 10.72 27.49
N THR A 99 -3.08 10.63 28.37
CA THR A 99 -4.09 9.56 28.35
C THR A 99 -5.47 10.19 28.22
N HIS A 100 -6.28 9.65 27.33
CA HIS A 100 -7.65 10.08 27.09
C HIS A 100 -8.60 8.90 27.27
N THR A 101 -9.71 9.10 27.97
CA THR A 101 -10.75 8.08 28.12
C THR A 101 -11.82 8.29 27.05
N LEU A 102 -11.98 7.30 26.17
CA LEU A 102 -13.01 7.27 25.15
C LEU A 102 -14.11 6.29 25.58
N SER A 103 -15.36 6.76 25.63
CA SER A 103 -16.53 5.91 25.83
C SER A 103 -17.49 6.04 24.67
N VAL A 104 -17.69 4.95 23.93
CA VAL A 104 -18.54 4.86 22.74
C VAL A 104 -19.88 4.24 23.14
N THR A 105 -20.95 4.94 22.85
CA THR A 105 -22.33 4.51 23.18
C THR A 105 -23.09 4.05 21.95
N GLN A 106 -22.75 4.58 20.77
CA GLN A 106 -23.40 4.24 19.51
C GLN A 106 -22.40 4.43 18.35
N LEU A 107 -22.45 3.54 17.36
CA LEU A 107 -21.69 3.68 16.11
C LEU A 107 -22.55 4.36 15.05
N ALA A 108 -21.90 5.07 14.14
CA ALA A 108 -22.55 5.60 12.96
C ALA A 108 -22.92 4.45 12.02
N GLU A 109 -24.17 4.42 11.57
CA GLU A 109 -24.69 3.43 10.63
C GLU A 109 -25.22 4.10 9.37
N SER A 110 -25.11 3.37 8.26
CA SER A 110 -25.65 3.77 6.96
C SER A 110 -27.15 3.52 6.89
N GLN A 111 -27.83 4.31 6.07
CA GLN A 111 -29.18 4.00 5.64
C GLN A 111 -29.13 2.96 4.50
N ILE A 112 -29.98 1.94 4.57
CA ILE A 112 -30.08 0.89 3.54
C ILE A 112 -31.49 0.85 2.97
N TRP A 113 -31.57 0.89 1.64
CA TRP A 113 -32.80 0.74 0.87
C TRP A 113 -32.71 -0.50 -0.01
N VAL A 114 -33.74 -1.33 0.02
CA VAL A 114 -33.83 -2.53 -0.83
C VAL A 114 -35.04 -2.39 -1.74
N SER A 115 -34.87 -2.68 -3.03
CA SER A 115 -36.01 -2.74 -3.95
C SER A 115 -37.00 -3.80 -3.49
N SER A 116 -38.27 -3.43 -3.35
CA SER A 116 -39.35 -4.32 -2.91
C SER A 116 -39.67 -5.38 -3.95
N ASN A 117 -39.49 -5.05 -5.24
CA ASN A 117 -39.58 -6.02 -6.31
C ASN A 117 -38.24 -6.71 -6.55
N GLY A 118 -38.31 -8.02 -6.80
CA GLY A 118 -37.21 -8.83 -7.26
C GLY A 118 -37.16 -8.91 -8.78
N PHE A 119 -35.96 -8.95 -9.32
CA PHE A 119 -35.67 -9.15 -10.74
C PHE A 119 -35.20 -10.59 -10.98
N SER A 120 -35.45 -11.12 -12.17
CA SER A 120 -35.03 -12.48 -12.54
C SER A 120 -33.53 -12.62 -12.81
N SER A 121 -32.85 -11.51 -13.16
CA SER A 121 -31.42 -11.46 -13.48
C SER A 121 -30.89 -10.03 -13.30
N PRO A 122 -29.58 -9.84 -13.06
CA PRO A 122 -28.93 -8.52 -13.15
C PRO A 122 -29.09 -7.84 -14.52
N ASN A 123 -29.34 -8.61 -15.59
CA ASN A 123 -29.55 -8.08 -16.94
C ASN A 123 -31.02 -7.79 -17.26
N SER A 124 -31.94 -8.04 -16.32
CA SER A 124 -33.35 -7.71 -16.52
C SER A 124 -33.53 -6.19 -16.64
N GLN A 125 -34.50 -5.80 -17.46
CA GLN A 125 -34.87 -4.40 -17.64
C GLN A 125 -35.23 -3.78 -16.28
N ALA A 126 -34.65 -2.62 -16.00
CA ALA A 126 -34.82 -1.89 -14.75
C ALA A 126 -35.55 -0.55 -14.93
N ALA A 127 -35.94 -0.14 -16.14
CA ALA A 127 -36.73 1.08 -16.35
C ALA A 127 -37.90 0.86 -17.31
N THR A 128 -39.06 1.44 -16.97
CA THR A 128 -40.32 1.29 -17.73
C THR A 128 -40.38 2.17 -18.97
N SER A 129 -39.67 3.29 -18.95
CA SER A 129 -39.68 4.30 -20.01
C SER A 129 -38.37 5.09 -20.00
N ASN A 130 -38.19 5.93 -21.01
CA ASN A 130 -37.14 6.95 -20.97
C ASN A 130 -37.48 7.97 -19.88
N GLY A 131 -36.48 8.37 -19.10
CA GLY A 131 -36.68 9.27 -17.97
C GLY A 131 -35.41 9.42 -17.15
N VAL A 132 -35.60 9.81 -15.89
CA VAL A 132 -34.50 10.08 -14.95
C VAL A 132 -34.81 9.45 -13.61
N PHE A 133 -33.84 8.74 -13.06
CA PHE A 133 -33.80 8.39 -11.65
C PHE A 133 -33.04 9.49 -10.92
N SER A 134 -33.72 10.29 -10.10
CA SER A 134 -33.10 11.38 -9.34
C SER A 134 -33.25 11.17 -7.84
N PHE A 135 -32.17 11.49 -7.12
CA PHE A 135 -32.07 11.27 -5.69
C PHE A 135 -31.17 12.33 -5.05
N SER A 136 -31.29 12.51 -3.74
CA SER A 136 -30.46 13.41 -2.95
C SER A 136 -29.78 12.66 -1.82
N ILE A 137 -28.53 13.01 -1.56
CA ILE A 137 -27.77 12.61 -0.37
C ILE A 137 -27.48 13.89 0.40
N GLY A 138 -28.07 14.02 1.58
CA GLY A 138 -28.07 15.29 2.32
C GLY A 138 -28.71 16.41 1.49
N SER A 139 -27.98 17.51 1.27
CA SER A 139 -28.47 18.66 0.49
C SER A 139 -28.21 18.55 -1.03
N GLN A 140 -27.41 17.58 -1.47
CA GLN A 140 -26.95 17.51 -2.86
C GLN A 140 -27.81 16.55 -3.67
N SER A 141 -28.23 17.00 -4.85
CA SER A 141 -29.08 16.23 -5.76
C SER A 141 -28.28 15.66 -6.94
N TYR A 142 -28.60 14.42 -7.30
CA TYR A 142 -27.98 13.65 -8.36
C TYR A 142 -29.06 13.04 -9.26
N SER A 143 -28.66 12.71 -10.49
CA SER A 143 -29.57 12.14 -11.47
C SER A 143 -28.87 11.14 -12.38
N VAL A 144 -29.58 10.08 -12.72
CA VAL A 144 -29.18 9.06 -13.68
C VAL A 144 -30.25 9.00 -14.77
N THR A 145 -29.87 9.24 -16.02
CA THR A 145 -30.77 9.04 -17.15
C THR A 145 -31.01 7.54 -17.36
N VAL A 146 -32.27 7.15 -17.51
CA VAL A 146 -32.68 5.77 -17.75
C VAL A 146 -33.53 5.68 -19.02
N ASN A 147 -33.50 4.53 -19.65
CA ASN A 147 -34.26 4.19 -20.85
C ASN A 147 -34.73 2.74 -20.81
N THR A 148 -35.53 2.32 -21.79
CA THR A 148 -36.06 0.95 -21.83
C THR A 148 -34.99 -0.14 -22.00
N SER A 149 -33.76 0.19 -22.40
CA SER A 149 -32.64 -0.76 -22.44
C SER A 149 -31.80 -0.78 -21.15
N THR A 150 -32.11 0.08 -20.18
CA THR A 150 -31.40 0.14 -18.90
C THR A 150 -31.70 -1.13 -18.11
N THR A 151 -30.67 -1.94 -17.87
CA THR A 151 -30.71 -3.14 -17.03
C THR A 151 -30.41 -2.81 -15.56
N LEU A 152 -30.73 -3.73 -14.65
CA LEU A 152 -30.44 -3.59 -13.22
C LEU A 152 -28.95 -3.33 -12.97
N GLN A 153 -28.07 -4.06 -13.66
CA GLN A 153 -26.62 -3.88 -13.58
C GLN A 153 -26.19 -2.51 -14.09
N SER A 154 -26.72 -2.07 -15.23
CA SER A 154 -26.37 -0.76 -15.79
C SER A 154 -26.85 0.38 -14.89
N LEU A 155 -28.01 0.24 -14.24
CA LEU A 155 -28.52 1.21 -13.29
C LEU A 155 -27.64 1.30 -12.04
N ALA A 156 -27.27 0.16 -11.44
CA ALA A 156 -26.37 0.13 -10.29
C ALA A 156 -25.01 0.79 -10.61
N ASN A 157 -24.43 0.46 -11.77
CA ASN A 157 -23.18 1.06 -12.22
C ASN A 157 -23.33 2.58 -12.46
N ALA A 158 -24.44 3.02 -13.07
CA ALA A 158 -24.68 4.43 -13.34
C ALA A 158 -24.88 5.23 -12.05
N ILE A 159 -25.54 4.67 -11.03
CA ILE A 159 -25.65 5.28 -9.70
C ILE A 159 -24.26 5.41 -9.07
N ASN A 160 -23.45 4.35 -9.07
CA ASN A 160 -22.09 4.39 -8.53
C ASN A 160 -21.19 5.41 -9.26
N ALA A 161 -21.40 5.59 -10.56
CA ALA A 161 -20.65 6.56 -11.37
C ALA A 161 -21.02 8.03 -11.07
N THR A 162 -22.09 8.31 -10.31
CA THR A 162 -22.45 9.69 -9.91
C THR A 162 -21.47 10.29 -8.90
N ASN A 163 -20.63 9.49 -8.25
CA ASN A 163 -19.74 9.90 -7.16
C ASN A 163 -20.48 10.64 -6.03
N SER A 164 -21.75 10.30 -5.80
CA SER A 164 -22.60 10.89 -4.77
C SER A 164 -22.34 10.35 -3.36
N GLY A 165 -21.48 9.33 -3.22
CA GLY A 165 -21.32 8.56 -1.99
C GLY A 165 -22.38 7.47 -1.79
N LEU A 166 -23.44 7.45 -2.60
CA LEU A 166 -24.42 6.36 -2.62
C LEU A 166 -23.82 5.13 -3.31
N SER A 167 -23.82 3.98 -2.63
CA SER A 167 -23.42 2.71 -3.20
C SER A 167 -24.64 1.92 -3.65
N ALA A 168 -24.66 1.51 -4.90
CA ALA A 168 -25.67 0.62 -5.47
C ALA A 168 -25.07 -0.76 -5.74
N SER A 169 -25.71 -1.79 -5.21
CA SER A 169 -25.31 -3.19 -5.37
C SER A 169 -26.51 -4.07 -5.69
N ILE A 170 -26.26 -5.23 -6.29
CA ILE A 170 -27.31 -6.20 -6.60
C ILE A 170 -27.10 -7.41 -5.71
N VAL A 171 -28.12 -7.75 -4.93
CA VAL A 171 -28.10 -8.88 -4.00
C VAL A 171 -29.06 -9.95 -4.49
N TYR A 172 -28.58 -11.19 -4.60
CA TYR A 172 -29.42 -12.36 -4.87
C TYR A 172 -29.93 -12.94 -3.55
N ASN A 173 -31.24 -13.03 -3.37
CA ASN A 173 -31.86 -13.51 -2.13
C ASN A 173 -32.17 -15.03 -2.16
N GLY A 174 -31.71 -15.76 -3.18
CA GLY A 174 -32.03 -17.18 -3.37
C GLY A 174 -33.18 -17.44 -4.35
N SER A 175 -33.93 -16.42 -4.75
CA SER A 175 -35.00 -16.53 -5.75
C SER A 175 -35.04 -15.38 -6.76
N SER A 176 -34.66 -14.17 -6.33
CA SER A 176 -34.62 -12.97 -7.14
C SER A 176 -33.42 -12.09 -6.81
N TYR A 177 -33.14 -11.16 -7.72
CA TYR A 177 -32.13 -10.13 -7.56
C TYR A 177 -32.79 -8.82 -7.13
N ASN A 178 -32.30 -8.18 -6.07
CA ASN A 178 -32.80 -6.91 -5.57
C ASN A 178 -31.71 -5.85 -5.66
N LEU A 179 -32.09 -4.62 -5.99
CA LEU A 179 -31.19 -3.47 -5.94
C LEU A 179 -31.11 -3.00 -4.49
N VAL A 180 -29.91 -2.93 -3.95
CA VAL A 180 -29.62 -2.44 -2.60
C VAL A 180 -28.82 -1.15 -2.73
N LEU A 181 -29.36 -0.08 -2.14
CA LEU A 181 -28.72 1.23 -2.06
C LEU A 181 -28.27 1.48 -0.62
N THR A 182 -26.99 1.81 -0.44
CA THR A 182 -26.38 2.05 0.86
C THR A 182 -25.77 3.45 0.87
N THR A 183 -26.20 4.30 1.81
CA THR A 183 -25.67 5.66 1.97
C THR A 183 -24.33 5.65 2.71
N PRO A 184 -23.59 6.77 2.69
CA PRO A 184 -22.61 7.03 3.75
C PRO A 184 -23.28 6.96 5.13
N THR A 185 -22.49 6.69 6.17
CA THR A 185 -22.97 6.64 7.55
C THR A 185 -23.46 8.01 8.04
N GLY A 186 -24.31 8.02 9.07
CA GLY A 186 -24.80 9.25 9.67
C GLY A 186 -26.09 9.79 9.05
N THR A 187 -26.86 10.46 9.88
CA THR A 187 -28.22 10.96 9.60
C THR A 187 -28.25 12.09 8.57
N GLN A 188 -27.17 12.86 8.42
CA GLN A 188 -27.07 13.92 7.42
C GLN A 188 -26.90 13.36 6.00
N ASN A 189 -26.49 12.10 5.87
CA ASN A 189 -26.27 11.45 4.58
C ASN A 189 -27.48 10.63 4.11
N ASN A 190 -28.66 10.91 4.66
CA ASN A 190 -29.89 10.22 4.27
C ASN A 190 -30.21 10.37 2.78
N LEU A 191 -30.67 9.26 2.21
CA LEU A 191 -31.17 9.18 0.84
C LEU A 191 -32.61 9.69 0.79
N THR A 192 -32.85 10.62 -0.13
CA THR A 192 -34.19 11.01 -0.57
C THR A 192 -34.33 10.66 -2.05
N ILE A 193 -35.32 9.84 -2.41
CA ILE A 193 -35.62 9.55 -3.81
C ILE A 193 -36.61 10.59 -4.31
N ASN A 194 -36.19 11.42 -5.25
CA ASN A 194 -36.98 12.55 -5.76
C ASN A 194 -37.86 12.13 -6.94
N THR A 195 -37.27 11.43 -7.90
CA THR A 195 -37.97 10.89 -9.08
C THR A 195 -37.50 9.46 -9.32
N ASN A 196 -38.46 8.56 -9.54
CA ASN A 196 -38.18 7.17 -9.85
C ASN A 196 -38.94 6.72 -11.10
N ASN A 197 -38.27 6.75 -12.25
CA ASN A 197 -38.77 6.16 -13.51
C ASN A 197 -38.29 4.71 -13.72
N THR A 198 -37.76 4.08 -12.67
CA THR A 198 -37.26 2.72 -12.71
C THR A 198 -38.35 1.73 -12.28
N LEU A 199 -38.20 0.47 -12.70
CA LEU A 199 -38.95 -0.65 -12.19
C LEU A 199 -38.58 -0.98 -10.75
N ALA A 200 -37.43 -0.53 -10.24
CA ALA A 200 -37.03 -0.78 -8.85
C ALA A 200 -37.90 0.07 -7.91
N VAL A 201 -38.86 -0.57 -7.26
CA VAL A 201 -39.76 0.07 -6.31
C VAL A 201 -39.10 0.06 -4.94
N PHE A 202 -38.89 1.22 -4.36
CA PHE A 202 -38.45 1.35 -2.97
C PHE A 202 -39.68 1.63 -2.09
N GLY A 203 -39.67 1.14 -0.85
CA GLY A 203 -40.75 1.41 0.10
C GLY A 203 -40.86 2.90 0.47
N SER A 204 -41.71 3.25 1.42
CA SER A 204 -41.75 4.61 1.99
C SER A 204 -40.71 4.83 3.09
N THR A 205 -40.11 3.75 3.60
CA THR A 205 -39.09 3.77 4.65
C THR A 205 -37.91 2.90 4.25
N PRO A 206 -36.68 3.23 4.71
CA PRO A 206 -35.53 2.37 4.49
C PRO A 206 -35.69 1.04 5.26
N THR A 207 -34.97 0.02 4.80
CA THR A 207 -34.86 -1.27 5.50
C THR A 207 -34.00 -1.15 6.76
N GLN A 208 -33.03 -0.22 6.74
CA GLN A 208 -32.21 0.15 7.89
C GLN A 208 -32.10 1.68 7.94
N ASN A 209 -32.37 2.27 9.11
CA ASN A 209 -32.16 3.71 9.31
C ASN A 209 -30.68 4.02 9.50
N SER A 210 -30.24 5.19 9.07
CA SER A 210 -28.94 5.71 9.47
C SER A 210 -28.99 6.21 10.91
N GLN A 211 -27.82 6.28 11.54
CA GLN A 211 -27.64 6.93 12.82
C GLN A 211 -26.23 7.51 12.92
N ASP A 212 -26.05 8.51 13.79
CA ASP A 212 -24.75 9.12 14.07
C ASP A 212 -23.99 8.31 15.13
N ALA A 213 -22.67 8.36 15.09
CA ALA A 213 -21.83 7.89 16.18
C ALA A 213 -21.98 8.82 17.39
N GLN A 214 -22.07 8.23 18.58
CA GLN A 214 -22.16 8.93 19.85
C GLN A 214 -21.08 8.42 20.79
N ALA A 215 -20.19 9.30 21.19
CA ALA A 215 -19.10 8.99 22.09
C ALA A 215 -18.87 10.12 23.11
N THR A 216 -18.04 9.87 24.11
CA THR A 216 -17.49 10.88 24.99
C THR A 216 -15.98 10.71 25.06
N LEU A 217 -15.25 11.82 24.99
CA LEU A 217 -13.80 11.86 25.14
C LEU A 217 -13.47 12.74 26.34
N ASP A 218 -12.91 12.17 27.40
CA ASP A 218 -12.65 12.84 28.69
C ASP A 218 -13.87 13.60 29.24
N GLY A 219 -15.07 13.04 29.01
CA GLY A 219 -16.35 13.62 29.41
C GLY A 219 -16.95 14.62 28.42
N VAL A 220 -16.25 14.99 27.34
CA VAL A 220 -16.78 15.85 26.27
C VAL A 220 -17.60 14.99 25.29
N SER A 221 -18.87 15.32 25.11
CA SER A 221 -19.75 14.63 24.16
C SER A 221 -19.35 14.87 22.71
N ILE A 222 -19.31 13.80 21.93
CA ILE A 222 -18.99 13.76 20.52
C ILE A 222 -20.18 13.15 19.78
N THR A 223 -20.69 13.87 18.79
CA THR A 223 -21.62 13.36 17.78
C THR A 223 -20.94 13.45 16.41
N SER A 224 -20.91 12.35 15.67
CA SER A 224 -20.22 12.28 14.38
C SER A 224 -21.05 11.54 13.34
N GLN A 225 -20.99 12.01 12.09
CA GLN A 225 -21.59 11.31 10.96
C GLN A 225 -20.84 10.03 10.60
N SER A 226 -19.58 9.89 11.04
CA SER A 226 -18.69 8.77 10.69
C SER A 226 -18.11 8.11 11.95
N ASN A 227 -17.72 6.84 11.80
CA ASN A 227 -16.92 6.10 12.78
C ASN A 227 -15.42 6.46 12.70
N ASP A 228 -14.99 7.23 11.71
CA ASP A 228 -13.66 7.80 11.61
C ASP A 228 -13.67 9.22 12.22
N LEU A 229 -13.16 9.32 13.44
CA LEU A 229 -13.09 10.55 14.23
C LEU A 229 -11.71 11.18 14.06
N LYS A 230 -11.66 12.26 13.27
CA LYS A 230 -10.42 13.03 13.04
C LYS A 230 -10.42 14.32 13.82
N ASN A 231 -9.23 14.71 14.31
CA ASN A 231 -9.00 15.98 15.00
C ASN A 231 -9.77 16.20 16.32
N TYR A 232 -10.36 15.16 16.90
CA TYR A 232 -10.93 15.24 18.25
C TYR A 232 -9.85 15.26 19.33
N ILE A 233 -8.74 14.57 19.05
CA ILE A 233 -7.45 14.81 19.65
C ILE A 233 -6.57 15.32 18.51
N GLN A 234 -5.86 16.44 18.71
CA GLN A 234 -4.99 16.98 17.68
C GLN A 234 -4.00 15.90 17.24
N GLY A 235 -3.86 15.67 15.93
CA GLY A 235 -2.88 14.73 15.36
C GLY A 235 -3.21 13.25 15.50
N VAL A 236 -4.33 12.87 16.12
CA VAL A 236 -4.74 11.46 16.28
C VAL A 236 -6.03 11.21 15.51
N ASP A 237 -6.01 10.17 14.69
CA ASP A 237 -7.21 9.61 14.08
C ASP A 237 -7.71 8.44 14.94
N ILE A 238 -9.00 8.45 15.25
CA ILE A 238 -9.66 7.42 16.06
C ILE A 238 -10.72 6.74 15.20
N GLN A 239 -10.56 5.44 14.95
CA GLN A 239 -11.53 4.62 14.24
C GLN A 239 -12.35 3.83 15.26
N LEU A 240 -13.65 4.12 15.34
CA LEU A 240 -14.60 3.40 16.18
C LEU A 240 -14.92 2.04 15.56
N GLN A 241 -14.94 1.00 16.41
CA GLN A 241 -15.13 -0.40 16.02
C GLN A 241 -16.30 -1.05 16.78
N GLY A 242 -16.61 -0.56 17.98
CA GLY A 242 -17.64 -1.11 18.85
C GLY A 242 -18.03 -0.16 19.96
N THR A 243 -19.12 -0.49 20.66
CA THR A 243 -19.53 0.23 21.87
C THR A 243 -18.72 -0.25 23.08
N GLY A 244 -18.56 0.62 24.09
CA GLY A 244 -17.78 0.35 25.30
C GLY A 244 -16.78 1.46 25.61
N THR A 245 -15.82 1.16 26.48
CA THR A 245 -14.82 2.14 26.94
C THR A 245 -13.42 1.67 26.61
N THR A 246 -12.56 2.60 26.20
CA THR A 246 -11.13 2.37 25.99
C THR A 246 -10.33 3.58 26.44
N THR A 247 -9.08 3.36 26.86
CA THR A 247 -8.12 4.41 27.14
C THR A 247 -7.16 4.53 25.97
N ILE A 248 -7.08 5.73 25.40
CA ILE A 248 -6.12 6.11 24.38
C ILE A 248 -4.90 6.67 25.09
N THR A 249 -3.73 6.07 24.87
CA THR A 249 -2.46 6.52 25.43
C THR A 249 -1.56 7.03 24.33
N LEU A 250 -1.13 8.28 24.46
CA LEU A 250 -0.17 8.96 23.59
C LEU A 250 1.18 9.03 24.30
N ASN A 251 2.19 8.40 23.70
CA ASN A 251 3.54 8.39 24.28
C ASN A 251 4.61 8.26 23.20
N TYR A 252 5.84 8.64 23.52
CA TYR A 252 7.00 8.41 22.66
C TYR A 252 7.28 6.91 22.51
N ASN A 253 7.67 6.49 21.30
CA ASN A 253 8.02 5.10 21.04
C ASN A 253 9.45 4.78 21.51
N THR A 254 9.66 4.75 22.83
CA THR A 254 11.00 4.51 23.40
C THR A 254 11.53 3.11 23.09
N SER A 255 10.64 2.14 22.88
CA SER A 255 11.01 0.77 22.54
C SER A 255 11.64 0.67 21.16
N GLN A 256 11.00 1.25 20.13
CA GLN A 256 11.56 1.27 18.78
C GLN A 256 12.85 2.08 18.72
N LEU A 257 12.89 3.26 19.35
CA LEU A 257 14.10 4.07 19.44
C LEU A 257 15.27 3.28 20.07
N THR A 258 15.00 2.49 21.12
CA THR A 258 16.04 1.66 21.75
C THR A 258 16.57 0.60 20.79
N GLN A 259 15.69 -0.07 20.04
CA GLN A 259 16.06 -1.08 19.05
C GLN A 259 16.88 -0.48 17.90
N ASP A 260 16.50 0.71 17.44
CA ASP A 260 17.16 1.39 16.35
C ASP A 260 18.53 1.92 16.78
N MET A 261 18.65 2.41 18.02
CA MET A 261 19.95 2.75 18.62
C MET A 261 20.87 1.53 18.73
N GLN A 262 20.35 0.37 19.16
CA GLN A 262 21.13 -0.87 19.21
C GLN A 262 21.61 -1.28 17.82
N THR A 263 20.74 -1.18 16.81
CA THR A 263 21.06 -1.48 15.42
C THR A 263 22.14 -0.55 14.87
N PHE A 264 22.04 0.75 15.15
CA PHE A 264 23.05 1.73 14.81
C PHE A 264 24.42 1.40 15.43
N VAL A 265 24.46 1.11 16.74
CA VAL A 265 25.70 0.74 17.45
C VAL A 265 26.31 -0.52 16.84
N ASN A 266 25.51 -1.53 16.51
CA ASN A 266 25.99 -2.75 15.87
C ASN A 266 26.59 -2.48 14.49
N ASN A 267 25.91 -1.68 13.66
CA ASN A 267 26.41 -1.31 12.33
C ASN A 267 27.72 -0.51 12.42
N TYR A 268 27.83 0.39 13.40
CA TYR A 268 29.05 1.14 13.66
C TYR A 268 30.21 0.21 14.07
N ASN A 269 29.97 -0.71 15.00
CA ASN A 269 30.97 -1.68 15.46
C ASN A 269 31.40 -2.65 14.34
N ASN A 270 30.49 -3.02 13.45
CA ASN A 270 30.80 -3.85 12.28
C ASN A 270 31.70 -3.11 11.29
N LEU A 271 31.42 -1.82 11.03
CA LEU A 271 32.26 -0.98 10.18
C LEU A 271 33.67 -0.82 10.80
N LEU A 272 33.76 -0.56 12.10
CA LEU A 272 35.06 -0.45 12.80
C LEU A 272 35.88 -1.73 12.76
N GLN A 273 35.27 -2.91 12.77
CA GLN A 273 35.99 -4.19 12.64
C GLN A 273 36.43 -4.47 11.20
N TYR A 274 35.78 -3.86 10.22
CA TYR A 274 36.07 -4.05 8.81
C TYR A 274 37.25 -3.19 8.32
N VAL A 275 37.40 -2.00 8.91
CA VAL A 275 38.48 -1.03 8.64
C VAL A 275 39.74 -1.39 9.43
#